data_AF-A0A955SR77-F1
#
_entry.id   AF-A0A955SR77-F1
#
_cell.length_a   1.000
_cell.length_b   1.000
_cell.length_c   1.000
_cell.angle_alpha   90.00
_cell.angle_beta   90.00
_cell.angle_gamma   90.00
#
_symmetry.space_group_name_H-M   'P 1'
#
loop_
_entity.id
_entity.type
_entity.pdbx_description
1 polymer ?
#
loop_
_entity_poly.entity_id
_entity_poly.type
_entity_poly.pdbx_seq_one_letter_code
_entity_poly.pdbx_strand_id
1 'polypeptide(L)'
;STADTLVNGMSAIAINDIWRPYLLPNRSDRFYLNLARVHCILIMAVGLSLVPLFDQFKTIYDAHGAFTASVTPPLVVSLFLAIVWRRFNRVGAMSVLVLGTLMVGYSLYNPYVIQPFAHGVIPDESAAPYKMFKYMRACYGLAVCLGVGILGNWIGALFNPSLRLIPDDHLSLTSRLTLMGLYKGSAPNTEKGETVLSSLDKDENLQEDEVQVPHALAERMKAKVGDLIYIEDERRWLGGLKSVHAKLAGINDSSEKVQISSDLLDRGHFDLTRRVRVSKVF
;
A
#
# COMPACT_ATOMS: atom_id res chain seq x y z
N SER A 1 20.90 11.86 7.56
CA SER A 1 20.20 11.39 6.34
C SER A 1 19.35 10.15 6.61
N THR A 2 19.92 8.95 6.83
CA THR A 2 19.12 7.72 7.08
C THR A 2 18.51 7.64 8.48
N ALA A 3 19.30 7.92 9.53
CA ALA A 3 18.83 7.88 10.92
C ALA A 3 17.69 8.90 11.15
N ASP A 4 17.84 10.12 10.66
CA ASP A 4 16.81 11.17 10.75
C ASP A 4 15.51 10.73 10.08
N THR A 5 15.61 10.08 8.91
CA THR A 5 14.45 9.57 8.18
C THR A 5 13.72 8.48 8.98
N LEU A 6 14.46 7.54 9.60
CA LEU A 6 13.87 6.47 10.41
C LEU A 6 13.22 7.00 11.69
N VAL A 7 13.88 7.93 12.40
CA VAL A 7 13.34 8.53 13.62
C VAL A 7 12.08 9.34 13.33
N ASN A 8 12.11 10.17 12.28
CA ASN A 8 10.95 10.95 11.88
C ASN A 8 9.80 10.05 11.41
N GLY A 9 10.09 8.99 10.65
CA GLY A 9 9.10 8.01 10.21
C GLY A 9 8.43 7.28 11.37
N MET A 10 9.21 6.76 12.33
CA MET A 10 8.67 6.12 13.54
C MET A 10 7.83 7.08 14.37
N SER A 11 8.27 8.33 14.51
CA SER A 11 7.48 9.34 15.22
C SER A 11 6.17 9.64 14.48
N ALA A 12 6.18 9.75 13.16
CA ALA A 12 4.97 10.01 12.38
C ALA A 12 3.95 8.87 12.52
N ILE A 13 4.42 7.61 12.48
CA ILE A 13 3.60 6.41 12.72
C ILE A 13 2.99 6.47 14.12
N ALA A 14 3.80 6.71 15.16
CA ALA A 14 3.27 6.79 16.53
C ALA A 14 2.20 7.87 16.66
N ILE A 15 2.42 9.06 16.09
CA ILE A 15 1.48 10.17 16.18
C ILE A 15 0.18 9.89 15.42
N ASN A 16 0.27 9.40 14.18
CA ASN A 16 -0.89 9.25 13.32
C ASN A 16 -1.66 7.94 13.56
N ASP A 17 -0.99 6.89 14.00
CA ASP A 17 -1.62 5.57 14.14
C ASP A 17 -2.03 5.28 15.59
N ILE A 18 -1.40 5.95 16.57
CA ILE A 18 -1.67 5.72 18.01
C ILE A 18 -2.24 6.98 18.67
N TRP A 19 -1.48 8.08 18.67
CA TRP A 19 -1.84 9.25 19.48
C TRP A 19 -3.08 9.98 18.97
N ARG A 20 -3.12 10.32 17.68
CA ARG A 20 -4.22 11.04 17.04
C ARG A 20 -5.54 10.25 17.06
N PRO A 21 -5.60 8.95 16.73
CA PRO A 21 -6.86 8.21 16.71
C PRO A 21 -7.34 7.74 18.08
N TYR A 22 -6.44 7.33 19.00
CA TYR A 22 -6.85 6.62 20.22
C TYR A 22 -6.57 7.37 21.52
N LEU A 23 -5.42 8.05 21.67
CA LEU A 23 -5.02 8.62 22.97
C LEU A 23 -5.47 10.07 23.15
N LEU A 24 -5.33 10.90 22.13
CA LEU A 24 -5.57 12.35 22.20
C LEU A 24 -6.25 12.86 20.92
N PRO A 25 -7.49 12.44 20.60
CA PRO A 25 -8.18 12.89 19.39
C PRO A 25 -8.50 14.39 19.40
N ASN A 26 -8.72 14.95 18.20
CA ASN A 26 -9.20 16.32 17.95
C ASN A 26 -8.34 17.45 18.56
N ARG A 27 -7.01 17.28 18.60
CA ARG A 27 -6.06 18.36 18.92
C ARG A 27 -5.61 19.13 17.68
N SER A 28 -5.12 20.35 17.87
CA SER A 28 -4.56 21.18 16.80
C SER A 28 -3.31 20.56 16.19
N ASP A 29 -3.05 20.78 14.91
CA ASP A 29 -1.84 20.22 14.26
C ASP A 29 -0.54 20.69 14.90
N ARG A 30 -0.48 21.93 15.39
CA ARG A 30 0.68 22.44 16.13
C ARG A 30 1.00 21.60 17.37
N PHE A 31 -0.02 21.07 18.04
CA PHE A 31 0.16 20.19 19.20
C PHE A 31 0.78 18.86 18.78
N TYR A 32 0.26 18.22 17.72
CA TYR A 32 0.82 16.97 17.22
C TYR A 32 2.25 17.11 16.70
N LEU A 33 2.57 18.24 16.06
CA LEU A 33 3.94 18.54 15.62
C LEU A 33 4.91 18.68 16.82
N ASN A 34 4.48 19.32 17.91
CA ASN A 34 5.30 19.40 19.12
C ASN A 34 5.45 18.04 19.79
N LEU A 35 4.37 17.25 19.86
CA LEU A 35 4.41 15.89 20.41
C LEU A 35 5.32 14.97 19.59
N ALA A 36 5.30 15.10 18.26
CA ALA A 36 6.19 14.37 17.36
C ALA A 36 7.68 14.67 17.68
N ARG A 37 8.04 15.94 17.88
CA ARG A 37 9.42 16.31 18.26
C ARG A 37 9.86 15.66 19.57
N VAL A 38 8.98 15.62 20.57
CA VAL A 38 9.26 14.92 21.83
C VAL A 38 9.42 13.42 21.60
N HIS A 39 8.57 12.82 20.75
CA HIS A 39 8.67 11.42 20.39
C HIS A 39 9.98 11.09 19.67
N CYS A 40 10.47 11.94 18.77
CA CYS A 40 11.77 11.76 18.14
C CYS A 40 12.90 11.65 19.18
N ILE A 41 12.90 12.50 20.21
CA ILE A 41 13.89 12.46 21.29
C ILE A 41 13.78 11.14 22.07
N LEU A 42 12.56 10.71 22.39
CA LEU A 42 12.33 9.44 23.09
C LEU A 42 12.79 8.23 22.27
N ILE A 43 12.44 8.18 20.99
CA ILE A 43 12.85 7.10 20.07
C ILE A 43 14.38 7.05 19.96
N MET A 44 15.03 8.21 19.86
CA MET A 44 16.49 8.29 19.84
C MET A 44 17.12 7.80 21.15
N ALA A 45 16.55 8.16 22.30
CA ALA A 45 17.01 7.68 23.60
C ALA A 45 16.86 6.15 23.73
N VAL A 46 15.72 5.58 23.28
CA VAL A 46 15.52 4.13 23.23
C VAL A 46 16.51 3.46 22.29
N GLY A 47 16.74 4.02 21.10
CA GLY A 47 17.73 3.51 20.15
C GLY A 47 19.14 3.46 20.74
N LEU A 48 19.57 4.52 21.44
CA LEU A 48 20.84 4.55 22.16
C LEU A 48 20.90 3.53 23.29
N SER A 49 19.80 3.33 24.03
CA SER A 49 19.72 2.35 25.12
C SER A 49 19.85 0.89 24.64
N LEU A 50 19.56 0.62 23.37
CA LEU A 50 19.67 -0.72 22.77
C LEU A 50 21.09 -1.04 22.29
N VAL A 51 22.02 -0.07 22.26
CA VAL A 51 23.41 -0.29 21.80
C VAL A 51 24.11 -1.45 22.55
N PRO A 52 24.04 -1.56 23.89
CA PRO A 52 24.66 -2.69 24.62
C PRO A 52 24.05 -4.06 24.26
N LEU A 53 22.79 -4.10 23.85
CA LEU A 53 22.14 -5.32 23.38
C LEU A 53 22.72 -5.74 22.02
N PHE A 54 22.95 -4.78 21.13
CA PHE A 54 23.52 -5.01 19.81
C PHE A 54 25.00 -5.39 19.85
N ASP A 55 25.74 -4.93 20.86
CA ASP A 55 27.15 -5.28 21.07
C ASP A 55 27.38 -6.78 21.33
N GLN A 56 26.33 -7.52 21.75
CA GLN A 56 26.39 -8.97 21.92
C GLN A 56 26.48 -9.74 20.60
N PHE A 57 26.22 -9.09 19.46
CA PHE A 57 26.27 -9.71 18.14
C PHE A 57 27.64 -9.46 17.48
N LYS A 58 28.25 -10.52 16.95
CA LYS A 58 29.53 -10.44 16.22
C LYS A 58 29.52 -9.46 15.03
N THR A 59 28.35 -9.26 14.41
CA THR A 59 28.18 -8.33 13.30
C THR A 59 26.80 -7.68 13.35
N ILE A 60 26.70 -6.46 12.83
CA ILE A 60 25.41 -5.76 12.67
C ILE A 60 24.46 -6.56 11.75
N TYR A 61 25.01 -7.25 10.75
CA TYR A 61 24.22 -8.10 9.85
C TYR A 61 23.60 -9.31 10.58
N ASP A 62 24.32 -9.93 11.51
CA ASP A 62 23.77 -11.00 12.34
C ASP A 62 22.61 -10.51 13.22
N ALA A 63 22.75 -9.34 13.82
CA ALA A 63 21.69 -8.75 14.64
C ALA A 63 20.46 -8.42 13.81
N HIS A 64 20.66 -7.76 12.66
CA HIS A 64 19.57 -7.43 11.74
C HIS A 64 18.88 -8.69 11.22
N GLY A 65 19.63 -9.72 10.84
CA GLY A 65 19.09 -11.01 10.41
C GLY A 65 18.28 -11.72 11.50
N ALA A 66 18.75 -11.69 12.75
CA ALA A 66 18.02 -12.28 13.87
C ALA A 66 16.69 -11.54 14.15
N PHE A 67 16.70 -10.21 14.11
CA PHE A 67 15.51 -9.38 14.34
C PHE A 67 14.50 -9.50 13.19
N THR A 68 14.96 -9.48 11.95
CA THR A 68 14.09 -9.68 10.78
C THR A 68 13.51 -11.09 10.75
N ALA A 69 14.26 -12.12 11.13
CA ALA A 69 13.74 -13.48 11.24
C ALA A 69 12.70 -13.65 12.35
N SER A 70 12.68 -12.79 13.37
CA SER A 70 11.72 -12.89 14.47
C SER A 70 10.48 -11.99 14.29
N VAL A 71 10.64 -10.76 13.81
CA VAL A 71 9.56 -9.75 13.76
C VAL A 71 8.86 -9.70 12.41
N THR A 72 9.56 -9.97 11.31
CA THR A 72 8.99 -9.86 9.96
C THR A 72 7.93 -10.93 9.63
N PRO A 73 8.06 -12.22 10.03
CA PRO A 73 7.10 -13.24 9.60
C PRO A 73 5.64 -12.96 9.98
N PRO A 74 5.30 -12.56 11.23
CA PRO A 74 3.92 -12.24 11.59
C PRO A 74 3.31 -11.12 10.72
N LEU A 75 4.08 -10.05 10.48
CA LEU A 75 3.62 -8.91 9.68
C LEU A 75 3.40 -9.29 8.22
N VAL A 76 4.39 -9.96 7.61
CA VAL A 76 4.33 -10.35 6.20
C VAL A 76 3.22 -11.36 5.95
N VAL A 77 3.07 -12.38 6.81
CA VAL A 77 2.02 -13.38 6.65
C VAL A 77 0.64 -12.77 6.84
N SER A 78 0.46 -11.92 7.86
CA SER A 78 -0.83 -11.24 8.09
C SER A 78 -1.22 -10.37 6.89
N LEU A 79 -0.28 -9.58 6.35
CA LEU A 79 -0.52 -8.74 5.17
C LEU A 79 -0.78 -9.58 3.92
N PHE A 80 0.03 -10.61 3.68
CA PHE A 80 -0.09 -11.48 2.51
C PHE A 80 -1.44 -12.19 2.50
N LEU A 81 -1.87 -12.77 3.62
CA LEU A 81 -3.18 -13.40 3.74
C LEU A 81 -4.32 -12.40 3.58
N ALA A 82 -4.20 -11.18 4.12
CA ALA A 82 -5.21 -10.14 3.93
C ALA A 82 -5.39 -9.73 2.46
N ILE A 83 -4.29 -9.64 1.70
CA ILE A 83 -4.31 -9.26 0.27
C ILE A 83 -4.82 -10.39 -0.62
N VAL A 84 -4.34 -11.62 -0.39
CA VAL A 84 -4.57 -12.78 -1.28
C VAL A 84 -5.87 -13.51 -0.92
N TRP A 85 -6.20 -13.63 0.36
CA TRP A 85 -7.35 -14.40 0.81
C TRP A 85 -8.52 -13.48 1.19
N ARG A 86 -9.47 -13.33 0.26
CA ARG A 86 -10.68 -12.47 0.39
C ARG A 86 -11.51 -12.67 1.67
N ARG A 87 -11.40 -13.84 2.32
CA ARG A 87 -12.15 -14.17 3.55
C ARG A 87 -11.28 -14.12 4.80
N PHE A 88 -10.07 -13.59 4.72
CA PHE A 88 -9.18 -13.47 5.86
C PHE A 88 -9.71 -12.38 6.79
N ASN A 89 -10.17 -12.79 7.96
CA ASN A 89 -10.83 -11.88 8.90
C ASN A 89 -9.85 -11.27 9.92
N ARG A 90 -10.35 -10.26 10.66
CA ARG A 90 -9.58 -9.54 11.68
C ARG A 90 -9.08 -10.46 12.81
N VAL A 91 -9.81 -11.52 13.14
CA VAL A 91 -9.42 -12.49 14.18
C VAL A 91 -8.22 -13.32 13.73
N GLY A 92 -8.21 -13.77 12.47
CA GLY A 92 -7.05 -14.42 11.86
C GLY A 92 -5.82 -13.51 11.87
N ALA A 93 -5.97 -12.26 11.41
CA ALA A 93 -4.90 -11.28 11.40
C ALA A 93 -4.33 -11.03 12.81
N MET A 94 -5.20 -10.76 13.80
CA MET A 94 -4.77 -10.52 15.18
C MET A 94 -4.12 -11.77 15.80
N SER A 95 -4.62 -12.95 15.47
CA SER A 95 -4.04 -14.23 15.93
C SER A 95 -2.62 -14.38 15.41
N VAL A 96 -2.34 -14.07 14.14
CA VAL A 96 -0.96 -14.07 13.59
C VAL A 96 -0.09 -13.06 14.32
N LEU A 97 -0.55 -11.82 14.47
CA LEU A 97 0.22 -10.74 15.07
C LEU A 97 0.56 -11.01 16.55
N VAL A 98 -0.34 -11.63 17.30
CA VAL A 98 -0.12 -11.93 18.73
C VAL A 98 0.50 -13.32 18.90
N LEU A 99 -0.22 -14.38 18.53
CA LEU A 99 0.23 -15.76 18.78
C LEU A 99 1.42 -16.13 17.89
N GLY A 100 1.43 -15.70 16.62
CA GLY A 100 2.58 -15.92 15.72
C GLY A 100 3.84 -15.26 16.27
N THR A 101 3.76 -14.00 16.72
CA THR A 101 4.89 -13.31 17.36
C THR A 101 5.35 -14.00 18.63
N LEU A 102 4.42 -14.48 19.49
CA LEU A 102 4.77 -15.23 20.69
C LEU A 102 5.48 -16.55 20.38
N MET A 103 5.01 -17.31 19.38
CA MET A 103 5.63 -18.59 18.99
C MET A 103 7.01 -18.38 18.35
N VAL A 104 7.17 -17.36 17.51
CA VAL A 104 8.47 -17.00 16.95
C VAL A 104 9.41 -16.47 18.04
N GLY A 105 8.93 -15.67 18.98
CA GLY A 105 9.68 -15.23 20.15
C GLY A 105 10.13 -16.39 21.03
N TYR A 106 9.26 -17.37 21.25
CA TYR A 106 9.61 -18.59 21.99
C TYR A 106 10.74 -19.38 21.31
N SER A 107 10.83 -19.36 19.97
CA SER A 107 11.93 -19.98 19.22
C SER A 107 13.31 -19.34 19.45
N LEU A 108 13.37 -18.13 20.06
CA LEU A 108 14.62 -17.50 20.50
C LEU A 108 15.12 -18.09 21.82
N TYR A 109 14.20 -18.53 22.69
CA TYR A 109 14.51 -19.15 23.98
C TYR A 109 14.73 -20.66 23.84
N ASN A 110 13.83 -21.35 23.12
CA ASN A 110 13.91 -22.78 22.87
C ASN A 110 14.02 -23.05 21.35
N PRO A 111 15.24 -23.16 20.79
CA PRO A 111 15.44 -23.33 19.35
C PRO A 111 15.03 -24.71 18.84
N TYR A 112 14.84 -25.72 19.71
CA TYR A 112 14.45 -27.07 19.30
C TYR A 112 13.05 -27.14 18.67
N VAL A 113 12.20 -26.13 18.89
CA VAL A 113 10.90 -26.02 18.20
C VAL A 113 11.03 -25.88 16.69
N ILE A 114 12.20 -25.45 16.20
CA ILE A 114 12.51 -25.29 14.78
C ILE A 114 12.93 -26.63 14.15
N GLN A 115 13.38 -27.60 14.96
CA GLN A 115 13.92 -28.87 14.48
C GLN A 115 12.99 -29.64 13.51
N PRO A 116 11.66 -29.70 13.72
CA PRO A 116 10.74 -30.34 12.76
C PRO A 116 10.70 -29.65 11.39
N PHE A 117 11.14 -28.39 11.30
CA PHE A 117 11.20 -27.62 10.06
C PHE A 117 12.62 -27.55 9.49
N ALA A 118 13.62 -28.03 10.23
CA ALA A 118 15.04 -27.96 9.90
C ALA A 118 15.62 -29.32 9.46
N HIS A 119 14.83 -30.14 8.75
CA HIS A 119 15.29 -31.42 8.22
C HIS A 119 16.52 -31.22 7.32
N GLY A 120 17.63 -31.88 7.66
CA GLY A 120 18.89 -31.78 6.91
C GLY A 120 19.79 -30.62 7.32
N VAL A 121 19.44 -29.84 8.34
CA VAL A 121 20.30 -28.78 8.90
C VAL A 121 20.85 -29.24 10.25
N ILE A 122 22.17 -29.35 10.34
CA ILE A 122 22.84 -29.66 11.60
C ILE A 122 22.84 -28.38 12.45
N PRO A 123 22.31 -28.41 13.69
CA PRO A 123 22.35 -27.25 14.57
C PRO A 123 23.80 -26.90 14.90
N ASP A 124 24.14 -25.63 14.83
CA ASP A 124 25.42 -25.14 15.34
C ASP A 124 25.32 -25.04 16.87
N GLU A 125 25.58 -26.15 17.57
CA GLU A 125 25.50 -26.24 19.03
C GLU A 125 26.55 -25.37 19.75
N SER A 126 27.59 -24.94 19.03
CA SER A 126 28.62 -24.04 19.57
C SER A 126 28.17 -22.57 19.55
N ALA A 127 27.07 -22.25 18.87
CA ALA A 127 26.53 -20.91 18.79
C ALA A 127 25.41 -20.67 19.82
N ALA A 128 25.14 -19.41 20.12
CA ALA A 128 24.04 -19.02 21.01
C ALA A 128 22.70 -19.61 20.52
N PRO A 129 21.70 -19.82 21.40
CA PRO A 129 20.41 -20.44 21.04
C PRO A 129 19.71 -19.76 19.86
N TYR A 130 19.82 -18.42 19.77
CA TYR A 130 19.26 -17.67 18.66
C TYR A 130 20.01 -17.86 17.32
N LYS A 131 21.17 -18.52 17.29
CA LYS A 131 21.96 -18.78 16.07
C LYS A 131 21.93 -20.23 15.58
N MET A 132 21.56 -21.19 16.45
CA MET A 132 21.52 -22.63 16.13
C MET A 132 20.83 -22.95 14.79
N PHE A 133 19.71 -22.28 14.51
CA PHE A 133 18.91 -22.46 13.28
C PHE A 133 18.70 -21.14 12.53
N LYS A 134 19.78 -20.38 12.28
CA LYS A 134 19.72 -19.02 11.72
C LYS A 134 18.78 -18.88 10.50
N TYR A 135 18.90 -19.77 9.50
CA TYR A 135 18.07 -19.72 8.29
C TYR A 135 16.69 -20.37 8.49
N MET A 136 16.63 -21.45 9.27
CA MET A 136 15.38 -22.21 9.46
C MET A 136 14.39 -21.49 10.36
N ARG A 137 14.82 -20.53 11.19
CA ARG A 137 13.90 -19.73 12.01
C ARG A 137 12.91 -18.93 11.17
N ALA A 138 13.35 -18.28 10.10
CA ALA A 138 12.47 -17.51 9.24
C ALA A 138 11.43 -18.43 8.57
N CYS A 139 11.86 -19.61 8.10
CA CYS A 139 10.98 -20.63 7.54
C CYS A 139 9.94 -21.12 8.56
N TYR A 140 10.39 -21.48 9.78
CA TYR A 140 9.53 -21.82 10.91
C TYR A 140 8.52 -20.70 11.20
N GLY A 141 9.00 -19.46 11.27
CA GLY A 141 8.15 -18.32 11.57
C GLY A 141 7.06 -18.10 10.51
N LEU A 142 7.40 -18.23 9.22
CA LEU A 142 6.41 -18.17 8.15
C LEU A 142 5.40 -19.31 8.25
N ALA A 143 5.85 -20.55 8.46
CA ALA A 143 4.99 -21.72 8.54
C ALA A 143 4.02 -21.66 9.73
N VAL A 144 4.53 -21.31 10.92
CA VAL A 144 3.72 -21.17 12.13
C VAL A 144 2.74 -20.00 12.01
N CYS A 145 3.20 -18.84 11.55
CA CYS A 145 2.31 -17.70 11.33
C CYS A 145 1.20 -18.03 10.33
N LEU A 146 1.50 -18.77 9.26
CA LEU A 146 0.52 -19.18 8.27
C LEU A 146 -0.51 -20.16 8.87
N GLY A 147 -0.05 -21.15 9.63
CA GLY A 147 -0.92 -22.08 10.35
C GLY A 147 -1.83 -21.36 11.37
N VAL A 148 -1.26 -20.50 12.20
CA VAL A 148 -1.99 -19.67 13.17
C VAL A 148 -3.01 -18.77 12.47
N GLY A 149 -2.66 -18.18 11.33
CA GLY A 149 -3.57 -17.33 10.56
C GLY A 149 -4.75 -18.09 10.00
N ILE A 150 -4.51 -19.27 9.41
CA ILE A 150 -5.57 -20.14 8.90
C ILE A 150 -6.49 -20.59 10.03
N LEU A 151 -5.92 -21.08 11.13
CA LEU A 151 -6.69 -21.55 12.30
C LEU A 151 -7.47 -20.41 12.95
N GLY A 152 -6.84 -19.26 13.20
CA GLY A 152 -7.48 -18.09 13.77
C GLY A 152 -8.60 -17.56 12.88
N ASN A 153 -8.41 -17.58 11.56
CA ASN A 153 -9.46 -17.23 10.61
C ASN A 153 -10.66 -18.19 10.70
N TRP A 154 -10.40 -19.50 10.75
CA TRP A 154 -11.43 -20.54 10.84
C TRP A 154 -12.19 -20.48 12.17
N ILE A 155 -11.47 -20.38 13.28
CA ILE A 155 -12.02 -20.24 14.63
C ILE A 155 -12.85 -18.96 14.72
N GLY A 156 -12.32 -17.82 14.26
CA GLY A 156 -13.05 -16.56 14.23
C GLY A 156 -14.34 -16.65 13.42
N ALA A 157 -14.30 -17.34 12.27
CA ALA A 157 -15.47 -17.58 11.43
C ALA A 157 -16.45 -18.62 11.99
N LEU A 158 -16.02 -19.47 12.93
CA LEU A 158 -16.89 -20.41 13.65
C LEU A 158 -17.69 -19.67 14.72
N PHE A 159 -17.03 -18.82 15.51
CA PHE A 159 -17.67 -18.09 16.60
C PHE A 159 -18.48 -16.87 16.12
N ASN A 160 -18.06 -16.21 15.03
CA ASN A 160 -18.75 -15.06 14.47
C ASN A 160 -19.02 -15.26 12.97
N PRO A 161 -20.21 -15.77 12.60
CA PRO A 161 -20.57 -16.00 11.20
C PRO A 161 -20.57 -14.72 10.34
N SER A 162 -20.77 -13.55 10.94
CA SER A 162 -20.67 -12.25 10.28
C SER A 162 -19.28 -11.97 9.69
N LEU A 163 -18.22 -12.58 10.24
CA LEU A 163 -16.86 -12.49 9.71
C LEU A 163 -16.64 -13.34 8.45
N ARG A 164 -17.62 -14.15 8.03
CA ARG A 164 -17.60 -14.87 6.74
C ARG A 164 -18.11 -14.00 5.59
N LEU A 165 -18.86 -12.95 5.90
CA LEU A 165 -19.38 -12.01 4.92
C LEU A 165 -18.20 -11.19 4.41
N ILE A 166 -18.13 -11.02 3.09
CA ILE A 166 -17.12 -10.20 2.44
C ILE A 166 -17.70 -8.79 2.43
N PRO A 167 -17.12 -7.83 3.17
CA PRO A 167 -17.57 -6.45 3.10
C PRO A 167 -17.42 -5.93 1.67
N ASP A 168 -18.36 -5.12 1.21
CA ASP A 168 -18.33 -4.54 -0.15
C ASP A 168 -17.06 -3.69 -0.40
N ASP A 169 -16.44 -3.17 0.68
CA ASP A 169 -15.22 -2.36 0.67
C ASP A 169 -13.90 -3.16 0.87
N HIS A 170 -13.92 -4.49 0.72
CA HIS A 170 -12.71 -5.29 0.98
C HIS A 170 -11.63 -5.06 -0.09
N LEU A 171 -10.48 -4.50 0.28
CA LEU A 171 -9.29 -4.45 -0.59
C LEU A 171 -8.62 -5.83 -0.65
N SER A 172 -8.92 -6.61 -1.68
CA SER A 172 -8.16 -7.84 -2.02
C SER A 172 -7.84 -7.84 -3.51
N LEU A 173 -6.90 -8.68 -3.95
CA LEU A 173 -6.57 -8.81 -5.38
C LEU A 173 -7.81 -9.08 -6.25
N THR A 174 -8.80 -9.78 -5.69
CA THR A 174 -10.04 -10.14 -6.39
C THR A 174 -11.06 -9.02 -6.50
N SER A 175 -10.98 -7.95 -5.69
CA SER A 175 -11.91 -6.80 -5.77
C SER A 175 -11.40 -5.68 -6.68
N ARG A 176 -10.32 -5.91 -7.44
CA ARG A 176 -9.71 -4.90 -8.32
C ARG A 176 -10.71 -4.23 -9.26
N LEU A 177 -11.60 -4.98 -9.90
CA LEU A 177 -12.60 -4.43 -10.82
C LEU A 177 -13.65 -3.58 -10.08
N THR A 178 -14.06 -4.01 -8.89
CA THR A 178 -14.96 -3.24 -8.02
C THR A 178 -14.32 -1.92 -7.59
N LEU A 179 -13.05 -1.97 -7.18
CA LEU A 179 -12.29 -0.77 -6.81
C LEU A 179 -12.06 0.17 -8.00
N MET A 180 -11.81 -0.37 -9.19
CA MET A 180 -11.76 0.42 -10.43
C MET A 180 -13.09 1.11 -10.69
N GLY A 181 -14.21 0.40 -10.52
CA GLY A 181 -15.54 0.98 -10.64
C GLY A 181 -15.83 2.07 -9.61
N LEU A 182 -15.45 1.87 -8.34
CA LEU A 182 -15.58 2.86 -7.28
C LEU A 182 -14.72 4.11 -7.53
N TYR A 183 -13.47 3.92 -7.96
CA TYR A 183 -12.57 5.02 -8.31
C TYR A 183 -13.09 5.84 -9.49
N LYS A 184 -13.65 5.15 -10.50
CA LYS A 184 -14.15 5.74 -11.74
C LYS A 184 -15.55 6.34 -11.58
N GLY A 185 -16.35 5.86 -10.64
CA GLY A 185 -17.78 6.16 -10.51
C GLY A 185 -18.65 5.54 -11.63
N SER A 186 -18.08 4.69 -12.48
CA SER A 186 -18.75 4.05 -13.62
C SER A 186 -18.15 2.65 -13.88
N ALA A 187 -18.73 1.87 -14.81
CA ALA A 187 -18.22 0.54 -15.11
C ALA A 187 -16.76 0.60 -15.67
N PRO A 188 -15.85 -0.26 -15.19
CA PRO A 188 -14.46 -0.29 -15.68
C PRO A 188 -14.41 -0.72 -17.16
N ASN A 189 -13.52 -0.09 -17.94
CA ASN A 189 -13.37 -0.34 -19.37
C ASN A 189 -11.97 -0.88 -19.68
N THR A 190 -11.80 -2.19 -19.52
CA THR A 190 -10.50 -2.88 -19.61
C THR A 190 -9.92 -2.99 -21.03
N GLU A 191 -10.62 -2.52 -22.06
CA GLU A 191 -10.10 -2.56 -23.43
C GLU A 191 -8.89 -1.62 -23.57
N LYS A 192 -7.74 -2.14 -23.99
CA LYS A 192 -6.55 -1.29 -24.13
C LYS A 192 -6.70 -0.35 -25.33
N GLY A 193 -6.69 0.95 -25.07
CA GLY A 193 -6.67 2.03 -26.06
C GLY A 193 -5.26 2.45 -26.46
N GLU A 194 -5.18 3.15 -27.59
CA GLU A 194 -3.96 3.87 -27.97
C GLU A 194 -3.89 5.23 -27.27
N THR A 195 -2.68 5.74 -27.17
CA THR A 195 -2.44 7.10 -26.70
C THR A 195 -2.24 8.01 -27.91
N VAL A 196 -3.04 9.06 -28.03
CA VAL A 196 -3.14 9.84 -29.27
C VAL A 196 -2.80 11.31 -29.02
N LEU A 197 -2.15 11.95 -29.99
CA LEU A 197 -1.90 13.39 -29.97
C LEU A 197 -3.10 14.13 -30.55
N SER A 198 -3.60 15.13 -29.84
CA SER A 198 -4.68 15.99 -30.31
C SER A 198 -4.48 17.45 -29.89
N SER A 199 -5.12 18.37 -30.59
CA SER A 199 -5.19 19.77 -30.19
C SER A 199 -6.39 19.98 -29.26
N LEU A 200 -6.25 20.91 -28.33
CA LEU A 200 -7.31 21.29 -27.40
C LEU A 200 -8.14 22.45 -27.97
N ASP A 201 -9.42 22.45 -27.63
CA ASP A 201 -10.30 23.60 -27.78
C ASP A 201 -11.08 23.82 -26.48
N LYS A 202 -11.38 25.08 -26.16
CA LYS A 202 -12.12 25.41 -24.93
C LYS A 202 -13.61 25.34 -25.22
N ASP A 203 -14.36 24.62 -24.38
CA ASP A 203 -15.83 24.66 -24.39
C ASP A 203 -16.34 25.14 -23.03
N GLU A 204 -17.11 26.23 -23.04
CA GLU A 204 -17.66 26.86 -21.83
C GLU A 204 -18.95 26.18 -21.35
N ASN A 205 -19.54 25.30 -22.17
CA ASN A 205 -20.77 24.57 -21.80
C ASN A 205 -20.50 23.27 -21.02
N LEU A 206 -19.24 22.84 -20.91
CA LEU A 206 -18.84 21.64 -20.17
C LEU A 206 -18.85 21.89 -18.66
N GLN A 207 -19.26 20.89 -17.89
CA GLN A 207 -19.17 20.94 -16.43
C GLN A 207 -17.71 20.81 -15.96
N GLU A 208 -17.48 21.06 -14.68
CA GLU A 208 -16.17 20.83 -14.04
C GLU A 208 -15.72 19.37 -14.24
N ASP A 209 -14.42 19.18 -14.43
CA ASP A 209 -13.78 17.88 -14.72
C ASP A 209 -14.26 17.14 -16.00
N GLU A 210 -15.09 17.73 -16.86
CA GLU A 210 -15.60 17.10 -18.08
C GLU A 210 -14.79 17.44 -19.34
N VAL A 211 -14.68 16.44 -20.23
CA VAL A 211 -14.05 16.55 -21.55
C VAL A 211 -14.93 15.87 -22.59
N GLN A 212 -14.98 16.45 -23.80
CA GLN A 212 -15.56 15.82 -24.99
C GLN A 212 -14.48 15.50 -26.01
N VAL A 213 -14.62 14.33 -26.64
CA VAL A 213 -13.63 13.77 -27.55
C VAL A 213 -14.26 13.48 -28.92
N PRO A 214 -13.55 13.73 -30.03
CA PRO A 214 -14.01 13.35 -31.37
C PRO A 214 -14.16 11.83 -31.54
N HIS A 215 -15.13 11.36 -32.33
CA HIS A 215 -15.38 9.92 -32.51
C HIS A 215 -14.15 9.16 -33.02
N ALA A 216 -13.43 9.71 -34.00
CA ALA A 216 -12.18 9.12 -34.49
C ALA A 216 -11.12 8.94 -33.39
N LEU A 217 -11.10 9.84 -32.41
CA LEU A 217 -10.17 9.76 -31.27
C LEU A 217 -10.68 8.78 -30.22
N ALA A 218 -11.99 8.78 -29.93
CA ALA A 218 -12.63 7.88 -28.99
C ALA A 218 -12.46 6.40 -29.41
N GLU A 219 -12.61 6.09 -30.70
CA GLU A 219 -12.40 4.73 -31.23
C GLU A 219 -10.95 4.26 -31.04
N ARG A 220 -9.97 5.11 -31.36
CA ARG A 220 -8.54 4.78 -31.20
C ARG A 220 -8.16 4.57 -29.73
N MET A 221 -8.73 5.39 -28.83
CA MET A 221 -8.56 5.24 -27.39
C MET A 221 -9.44 4.14 -26.78
N LYS A 222 -10.35 3.56 -27.55
CA LYS A 222 -11.42 2.65 -27.08
C LYS A 222 -12.14 3.21 -25.85
N ALA A 223 -12.41 4.51 -25.87
CA ALA A 223 -13.02 5.25 -24.78
C ALA A 223 -14.55 5.28 -24.95
N LYS A 224 -15.26 5.09 -23.83
CA LYS A 224 -16.73 5.13 -23.73
C LYS A 224 -17.12 6.28 -22.80
N VAL A 225 -18.33 6.81 -22.99
CA VAL A 225 -18.88 7.86 -22.12
C VAL A 225 -18.84 7.40 -20.66
N GLY A 226 -18.31 8.25 -19.79
CA GLY A 226 -18.04 7.94 -18.39
C GLY A 226 -16.65 7.37 -18.10
N ASP A 227 -15.79 7.22 -19.11
CA ASP A 227 -14.39 6.83 -18.93
C ASP A 227 -13.53 7.97 -18.36
N LEU A 228 -12.50 7.62 -17.59
CA LEU A 228 -11.49 8.57 -17.16
C LEU A 228 -10.45 8.74 -18.28
N ILE A 229 -10.15 9.99 -18.59
CA ILE A 229 -9.18 10.40 -19.59
C ILE A 229 -8.05 11.12 -18.87
N TYR A 230 -6.83 10.76 -19.23
CA TYR A 230 -5.64 11.47 -18.82
C TYR A 230 -5.09 12.27 -19.99
N ILE A 231 -4.99 13.58 -19.77
CA ILE A 231 -4.48 14.56 -20.73
C ILE A 231 -3.14 15.05 -20.19
N GLU A 232 -2.09 15.02 -21.02
CA GLU A 232 -0.76 15.50 -20.66
C GLU A 232 -0.12 16.31 -21.81
N ASP A 233 0.82 17.20 -21.49
CA ASP A 233 1.60 17.94 -22.50
C ASP A 233 2.37 16.97 -23.43
N GLU A 234 2.52 17.33 -24.71
CA GLU A 234 3.27 16.54 -25.70
C GLU A 234 4.72 16.25 -25.24
N ARG A 235 5.33 17.17 -24.48
CA ARG A 235 6.69 17.06 -23.97
C ARG A 235 6.74 16.13 -22.76
N ARG A 236 7.43 15.00 -22.91
CA ARG A 236 7.57 13.96 -21.86
C ARG A 236 8.06 14.49 -20.51
N TRP A 237 8.91 15.53 -20.47
CA TRP A 237 9.40 16.10 -19.22
C TRP A 237 8.41 17.03 -18.50
N LEU A 238 7.35 17.47 -19.19
CA LEU A 238 6.24 18.24 -18.59
C LEU A 238 4.98 17.41 -18.40
N GLY A 239 4.87 16.21 -18.96
CA GLY A 239 3.66 15.39 -18.88
C GLY A 239 3.24 14.99 -17.45
N GLY A 240 4.14 15.05 -16.47
CA GLY A 240 3.77 14.90 -15.05
C GLY A 240 3.41 16.20 -14.33
N LEU A 241 3.84 17.36 -14.85
CA LEU A 241 3.61 18.69 -14.26
C LEU A 241 2.41 19.41 -14.89
N LYS A 242 2.17 19.16 -16.17
CA LYS A 242 1.08 19.69 -16.98
C LYS A 242 0.22 18.53 -17.45
N SER A 243 -0.54 18.00 -16.52
CA SER A 243 -1.49 16.94 -16.78
C SER A 243 -2.71 17.02 -15.89
N VAL A 244 -3.79 16.43 -16.36
CA VAL A 244 -5.05 16.40 -15.64
C VAL A 244 -5.82 15.12 -15.94
N HIS A 245 -6.57 14.66 -14.95
CA HIS A 245 -7.59 13.63 -15.13
C HIS A 245 -8.93 14.32 -15.40
N ALA A 246 -9.65 13.80 -16.38
CA ALA A 246 -10.96 14.29 -16.78
C ALA A 246 -11.92 13.12 -16.99
N LYS A 247 -13.22 13.39 -16.94
CA LYS A 247 -14.28 12.44 -17.24
C LYS A 247 -14.81 12.67 -18.66
N LEU A 248 -14.92 11.61 -19.44
CA LEU A 248 -15.50 11.69 -20.78
C LEU A 248 -17.01 11.89 -20.69
N ALA A 249 -17.49 13.11 -20.94
CA ALA A 249 -18.91 13.46 -20.87
C ALA A 249 -19.66 13.06 -22.15
N GLY A 250 -19.01 13.14 -23.30
CA GLY A 250 -19.64 12.86 -24.59
C GLY A 250 -18.63 12.69 -25.72
N ILE A 251 -19.10 12.09 -26.81
CA ILE A 251 -18.37 11.98 -28.07
C ILE A 251 -19.00 12.98 -29.04
N ASN A 252 -18.21 13.91 -29.55
CA ASN A 252 -18.69 14.99 -30.42
C ASN A 252 -18.11 14.84 -31.83
N ASP A 253 -18.96 14.66 -32.83
CA ASP A 253 -18.54 14.53 -34.24
C ASP A 253 -18.30 15.88 -34.95
N SER A 254 -18.70 16.99 -34.33
CA SER A 254 -18.64 18.31 -34.97
C SER A 254 -17.26 18.98 -34.93
N SER A 255 -16.35 18.49 -34.09
CA SER A 255 -15.01 19.04 -33.91
C SER A 255 -13.95 17.97 -34.09
N GLU A 256 -12.84 18.30 -34.76
CA GLU A 256 -11.64 17.44 -34.82
C GLU A 256 -10.76 17.57 -33.56
N LYS A 257 -11.06 18.54 -32.68
CA LYS A 257 -10.27 18.85 -31.49
C LYS A 257 -10.93 18.32 -30.22
N VAL A 258 -10.12 18.07 -29.20
CA VAL A 258 -10.62 17.68 -27.87
C VAL A 258 -11.12 18.92 -27.14
N GLN A 259 -12.39 18.90 -26.74
CA GLN A 259 -13.02 20.00 -26.03
C GLN A 259 -12.85 19.80 -24.53
N ILE A 260 -12.26 20.79 -23.86
CA ILE A 260 -11.94 20.75 -22.43
C ILE A 260 -12.63 21.91 -21.71
N SER A 261 -13.10 21.64 -20.49
CA SER A 261 -13.67 22.67 -19.62
C SER A 261 -12.61 23.70 -19.20
N SER A 262 -13.05 24.90 -18.86
CA SER A 262 -12.16 26.01 -18.46
C SER A 262 -11.32 25.67 -17.22
N ASP A 263 -11.93 25.01 -16.22
CA ASP A 263 -11.25 24.57 -15.00
C ASP A 263 -10.07 23.63 -15.28
N LEU A 264 -10.30 22.62 -16.12
CA LEU A 264 -9.27 21.64 -16.46
C LEU A 264 -8.13 22.24 -17.28
N LEU A 265 -8.43 23.22 -18.13
CA LEU A 265 -7.42 23.95 -18.90
C LEU A 265 -6.46 24.70 -17.95
N ASP A 266 -7.02 25.37 -16.95
CA ASP A 266 -6.27 26.15 -15.96
C ASP A 266 -5.48 25.24 -15.00
N ARG A 267 -6.10 24.18 -14.48
CA ARG A 267 -5.45 23.21 -13.57
C ARG A 267 -4.32 22.44 -14.24
N GLY A 268 -4.49 22.07 -15.52
CA GLY A 268 -3.44 21.44 -16.31
C GLY A 268 -2.38 22.42 -16.84
N HIS A 269 -2.59 23.74 -16.69
CA HIS A 269 -1.78 24.80 -17.27
C HIS A 269 -1.49 24.58 -18.77
N PHE A 270 -2.50 24.13 -19.52
CA PHE A 270 -2.35 23.79 -20.93
C PHE A 270 -2.29 25.03 -21.81
N ASP A 271 -1.60 24.89 -22.94
CA ASP A 271 -1.48 25.92 -23.96
C ASP A 271 -2.25 25.45 -25.21
N LEU A 272 -3.32 26.16 -25.58
CA LEU A 272 -4.19 25.82 -26.71
C LEU A 272 -3.46 25.81 -28.07
N THR A 273 -2.30 26.47 -28.16
CA THR A 273 -1.49 26.47 -29.39
C THR A 273 -0.71 25.17 -29.59
N ARG A 274 -0.64 24.33 -28.55
CA ARG A 274 0.14 23.09 -28.54
C ARG A 274 -0.78 21.88 -28.55
N ARG A 275 -0.20 20.76 -29.01
CA ARG A 275 -0.85 19.46 -28.93
C ARG A 275 -0.64 18.88 -27.54
N VAL A 276 -1.59 18.06 -27.14
CA VAL A 276 -1.56 17.26 -25.92
C VAL A 276 -1.67 15.80 -26.27
N ARG A 277 -1.18 14.96 -25.37
CA ARG A 277 -1.35 13.52 -25.44
C ARG A 277 -2.57 13.14 -24.61
N VAL A 278 -3.51 12.45 -25.23
CA VAL A 278 -4.77 12.02 -24.63
C VAL A 278 -4.79 10.51 -24.57
N SER A 279 -5.12 9.97 -23.39
CA SER A 279 -5.15 8.53 -23.14
C SER A 279 -6.29 8.16 -22.22
N LYS A 280 -6.86 6.96 -22.40
CA LYS A 280 -7.84 6.41 -21.47
C LYS A 280 -7.14 5.78 -20.25
N VAL A 281 -7.70 6.05 -19.07
CA VAL A 281 -7.33 5.42 -17.80
C VAL A 281 -8.36 4.34 -17.45
N PHE A 282 -8.14 3.14 -17.99
CA PHE A 282 -8.83 1.84 -17.72
C PHE A 282 -10.38 1.78 -17.60
#